data_AF-A0A9D1SZ11-F1
#
_entry.id   AF-A0A9D1SZ11-F1
#
_cell.length_a   1.000
_cell.length_b   1.000
_cell.length_c   1.000
_cell.angle_alpha   90.00
_cell.angle_beta   90.00
_cell.angle_gamma   90.00
#
_symmetry.space_group_name_H-M   'P 1'
#
loop_
_entity.id
_entity.type
_entity.pdbx_description
1 polymer ?
#
loop_
_entity_poly.entity_id
_entity_poly.type
_entity_poly.pdbx_seq_one_letter_code
_entity_poly.pdbx_strand_id
1 'polypeptide(L)'
;MQELLSDEQLQNVLCSPIVSPVQKSRVIEALFETGCAKFVRVLCQYGCVEAFGDIMESCHDEALASKNWLRAKIVSARPLTETQAESIKASLCERYGVSGVELEEETDPALLGGFVLTVGDLRYDQSVRGRMKTLTDKLVRG
;
A
#
# COMPACT_ATOMS: atom_id res chain seq x y z
N MET A 1 8.88 7.84 -0.54
CA MET A 1 8.32 9.14 -0.10
C MET A 1 7.33 8.95 1.05
N GLN A 2 6.42 7.95 0.98
CA GLN A 2 5.53 7.56 2.07
C GLN A 2 6.28 7.17 3.36
N GLU A 3 7.39 6.43 3.26
CA GLU A 3 8.19 6.01 4.44
C GLU A 3 8.76 7.16 5.29
N LEU A 4 9.08 8.31 4.68
CA LEU A 4 9.66 9.45 5.41
C LEU A 4 8.66 10.10 6.37
N LEU A 5 7.37 10.04 6.04
CA LEU A 5 6.28 10.59 6.85
C LEU A 5 5.65 9.57 7.79
N SER A 6 6.02 8.29 7.67
CA SER A 6 5.66 7.25 8.64
C SER A 6 6.55 7.31 9.89
N ASP A 7 7.62 8.11 9.88
CA ASP A 7 8.45 8.33 11.06
C ASP A 7 7.70 9.17 12.10
N GLU A 8 7.39 8.53 13.22
CA GLU A 8 6.67 9.11 14.36
C GLU A 8 7.38 10.38 14.88
N GLN A 9 8.71 10.44 14.80
CA GLN A 9 9.47 11.63 15.21
C GLN A 9 9.23 12.79 14.26
N LEU A 10 9.16 12.53 12.95
CA LEU A 10 8.90 13.58 11.96
C LEU A 10 7.47 14.10 12.09
N GLN A 11 6.48 13.22 12.27
CA GLN A 11 5.10 13.62 12.51
C GLN A 11 4.98 14.47 13.78
N ASN A 12 5.62 14.06 14.88
CA ASN A 12 5.63 14.81 16.13
C ASN A 12 6.26 16.19 15.99
N VAL A 13 7.36 16.32 15.23
CA VAL A 13 8.00 17.62 14.96
C VAL A 13 7.10 18.53 14.11
N LEU A 14 6.41 17.97 13.11
CA LEU A 14 5.51 18.72 12.24
C LEU A 14 4.19 19.10 12.95
N CYS A 15 3.69 18.27 13.87
CA CYS A 15 2.49 18.53 14.67
C CYS A 15 2.77 19.41 15.91
N SER A 16 4.00 19.42 16.43
CA SER A 16 4.32 20.13 17.67
C SER A 16 4.12 21.65 17.55
N PRO A 17 3.32 22.29 18.41
CA PRO A 17 3.13 23.74 18.43
C PRO A 17 4.35 24.51 18.96
N ILE A 18 5.33 23.79 19.53
CA ILE A 18 6.58 24.35 20.10
C ILE A 18 7.58 24.69 18.99
N VAL A 19 7.51 24.00 17.84
CA VAL A 19 8.43 24.22 16.72
C VAL A 19 7.98 25.44 15.92
N SER A 20 8.90 26.39 15.74
CA SER A 20 8.60 27.61 14.99
C SER A 20 8.18 27.31 13.54
N PRO A 21 7.24 28.07 12.96
CA PRO A 21 6.77 27.86 11.59
C PRO A 21 7.89 27.97 10.55
N VAL A 22 8.95 28.75 10.85
CA VAL A 22 10.15 28.90 10.01
C VAL A 22 11.01 27.63 10.00
N GLN A 23 11.12 26.94 11.13
CA GLN A 23 11.84 25.66 11.20
C GLN A 23 11.06 24.55 10.49
N LYS A 24 9.73 24.52 10.67
CA LYS A 24 8.87 23.57 9.94
C LYS A 24 8.98 23.75 8.43
N SER A 25 8.91 24.99 7.93
CA SER A 25 9.00 25.25 6.49
C SER A 25 10.35 24.82 5.90
N ARG A 26 11.46 25.02 6.63
CA ARG A 26 12.78 24.57 6.18
C ARG A 26 12.89 23.05 6.07
N VAL A 27 12.33 22.32 7.04
CA VAL A 27 12.30 20.85 7.00
C VAL A 27 11.43 20.38 5.84
N ILE A 28 10.27 21.02 5.62
CA ILE A 28 9.38 20.70 4.51
C ILE A 28 10.05 20.96 3.16
N GLU A 29 10.73 22.10 2.97
CA GLU A 29 11.44 22.42 1.73
C GLU A 29 12.67 21.53 1.48
N ALA A 30 13.28 21.00 2.55
CA ALA A 30 14.39 20.05 2.42
C ALA A 30 13.93 18.63 2.07
N LEU A 31 12.69 18.26 2.45
CA LEU A 31 12.16 16.91 2.28
C LEU A 31 11.20 16.76 1.09
N PHE A 32 10.53 17.84 0.66
CA PHE A 32 9.48 17.80 -0.35
C PHE A 32 9.77 18.74 -1.53
N GLU A 33 9.50 18.26 -2.75
CA GLU A 33 9.50 19.10 -3.94
C GLU A 33 8.41 20.19 -3.86
N THR A 34 8.58 21.26 -4.63
CA THR A 34 7.83 22.53 -4.56
C THR A 34 6.30 22.40 -4.58
N GLY A 35 5.75 21.37 -5.24
CA GLY A 35 4.31 21.07 -5.21
C GLY A 35 3.82 20.50 -3.87
N CYS A 36 4.50 19.47 -3.37
CA CYS A 36 4.15 18.80 -2.11
C CYS A 36 4.44 19.70 -0.90
N ALA A 37 5.51 20.50 -0.94
CA ALA A 37 5.88 21.42 0.13
C ALA A 37 4.75 22.42 0.46
N LYS A 38 4.07 22.93 -0.58
CA LYS A 38 2.95 23.86 -0.39
C LYS A 38 1.74 23.18 0.25
N PHE A 39 1.45 21.93 -0.11
CA PHE A 39 0.37 21.14 0.47
C PHE A 39 0.64 20.77 1.94
N VAL A 40 1.84 20.29 2.26
CA VAL A 40 2.25 19.97 3.64
C VAL A 40 2.22 21.21 4.52
N ARG A 41 2.62 22.37 3.99
CA ARG A 41 2.55 23.64 4.72
C ARG A 41 1.10 24.03 5.06
N VAL A 42 0.16 23.81 4.16
CA VAL A 42 -1.27 24.04 4.43
C VAL A 42 -1.75 23.09 5.53
N LEU A 43 -1.41 21.81 5.48
CA LEU A 43 -1.77 20.85 6.52
C LEU A 43 -1.16 21.19 7.89
N CYS A 44 0.08 21.69 7.91
CA CYS A 44 0.72 22.19 9.12
C CYS A 44 0.00 23.41 9.72
N GLN A 45 -0.59 24.28 8.88
CA GLN A 45 -1.36 25.43 9.36
C GLN A 45 -2.70 25.02 9.99
N TYR A 46 -3.34 23.98 9.46
CA TYR A 46 -4.60 23.46 9.97
C TYR A 46 -4.42 22.39 11.08
N GLY A 47 -3.18 22.00 11.38
CA GLY A 47 -2.88 20.95 12.36
C GLY A 47 -3.26 19.54 11.90
N CYS A 48 -3.53 19.34 10.60
CA CYS A 48 -3.98 18.08 10.03
C CYS A 48 -2.85 17.29 9.36
N VAL A 49 -1.61 17.38 9.87
CA VAL A 49 -0.45 16.73 9.25
C VAL A 49 -0.54 15.21 9.38
N GLU A 50 -1.15 14.70 10.44
CA GLU A 50 -1.38 13.26 10.65
C GLU A 50 -2.23 12.66 9.53
N ALA A 51 -3.22 13.40 9.03
CA ALA A 51 -4.07 12.99 7.91
C ALA A 51 -3.34 13.01 6.55
N PHE A 52 -2.10 13.51 6.47
CA PHE A 52 -1.35 13.55 5.21
C PHE A 52 -1.17 12.14 4.63
N GLY A 53 -0.89 11.14 5.48
CA GLY A 53 -0.72 9.75 5.05
C GLY A 53 -1.96 9.22 4.34
N ASP A 54 -3.11 9.38 4.99
CA ASP A 54 -4.41 8.92 4.48
C ASP A 54 -4.83 9.68 3.20
N ILE A 55 -4.58 11.00 3.14
CA ILE A 55 -4.89 11.81 1.96
C ILE A 55 -4.01 11.39 0.78
N MET A 56 -2.73 11.11 1.01
CA MET A 56 -1.83 10.64 -0.04
C MET A 56 -2.22 9.26 -0.55
N GLU A 57 -2.60 8.34 0.35
CA GLU A 57 -3.11 7.02 -0.04
C GLU A 57 -4.37 7.14 -0.91
N SER A 58 -5.35 7.93 -0.46
CA SER A 58 -6.58 8.16 -1.22
C SER A 58 -6.31 8.81 -2.59
N CYS A 59 -5.40 9.79 -2.63
CA CYS A 59 -5.00 10.45 -3.87
C CYS A 59 -4.30 9.48 -4.84
N HIS A 60 -3.48 8.56 -4.30
CA HIS A 60 -2.83 7.51 -5.09
C HIS A 60 -3.87 6.54 -5.66
N ASP A 61 -4.84 6.09 -4.85
CA ASP A 61 -5.92 5.23 -5.30
C ASP A 61 -6.78 5.90 -6.38
N GLU A 62 -7.12 7.19 -6.22
CA GLU A 62 -7.83 7.96 -7.26
C GLU A 62 -6.98 8.15 -8.53
N ALA A 63 -5.67 8.37 -8.40
CA ALA A 63 -4.77 8.48 -9.54
C ALA A 63 -4.66 7.16 -10.31
N LEU A 64 -4.66 6.02 -9.62
CA LEU A 64 -4.73 4.69 -10.22
C LEU A 64 -6.07 4.48 -10.91
N ALA A 65 -7.18 4.80 -10.24
CA ALA A 65 -8.52 4.68 -10.82
C ALA A 65 -8.68 5.53 -12.09
N SER A 66 -8.15 6.77 -12.09
CA SER A 66 -8.16 7.68 -13.24
C SER A 66 -7.37 7.13 -14.44
N LYS A 67 -6.30 6.37 -14.19
CA LYS A 67 -5.54 5.66 -15.22
C LYS A 67 -6.16 4.33 -15.64
N ASN A 68 -7.30 3.96 -15.05
CA ASN A 68 -7.91 2.64 -15.18
C ASN A 68 -6.93 1.52 -14.76
N TRP A 69 -6.16 1.78 -13.70
CA TRP A 69 -5.22 0.83 -13.09
C TRP A 69 -5.81 0.25 -11.81
N LEU A 70 -5.45 -0.99 -11.54
CA LEU A 70 -5.93 -1.76 -10.40
C LEU A 70 -4.77 -2.08 -9.46
N ARG A 71 -4.96 -1.85 -8.17
CA ARG A 71 -3.99 -2.23 -7.14
C ARG A 71 -4.22 -3.67 -6.72
N ALA A 72 -3.16 -4.48 -6.77
CA ALA A 72 -3.18 -5.88 -6.37
C ALA A 72 -1.98 -6.19 -5.48
N LYS A 73 -2.21 -6.85 -4.34
CA LYS A 73 -1.14 -7.29 -3.44
C LYS A 73 -1.03 -8.81 -3.49
N ILE A 74 0.16 -9.32 -3.79
CA ILE A 74 0.44 -10.75 -3.77
C ILE A 74 1.44 -11.09 -2.66
N VAL A 75 1.01 -11.95 -1.75
CA VAL A 75 1.86 -12.48 -0.68
C VAL A 75 2.18 -13.94 -1.00
N SER A 76 3.46 -14.26 -1.17
CA SER A 76 3.90 -15.58 -1.63
C SER A 76 4.92 -16.20 -0.68
N ALA A 77 4.91 -17.53 -0.58
CA ALA A 77 5.88 -18.29 0.22
C ALA A 77 7.32 -18.20 -0.32
N ARG A 78 7.45 -17.93 -1.61
CA ARG A 78 8.70 -17.85 -2.36
C ARG A 78 8.57 -16.69 -3.36
N PRO A 79 9.66 -15.99 -3.66
CA PRO A 79 9.64 -14.93 -4.66
C PRO A 79 9.07 -15.47 -5.97
N LEU A 80 8.14 -14.72 -6.56
CA LEU A 80 7.56 -15.04 -7.86
C LEU A 80 8.63 -14.84 -8.94
N THR A 81 8.57 -15.67 -9.99
CA THR A 81 9.36 -15.39 -11.20
C THR A 81 8.68 -14.29 -12.01
N GLU A 82 9.44 -13.49 -12.75
CA GLU A 82 8.89 -12.43 -13.62
C GLU A 82 7.77 -12.93 -14.53
N THR A 83 7.91 -14.14 -15.08
CA THR A 83 6.89 -14.81 -15.91
C THR A 83 5.57 -15.06 -15.17
N GLN A 84 5.61 -15.36 -13.87
CA GLN A 84 4.43 -15.57 -13.05
C GLN A 84 3.76 -14.23 -12.73
N ALA A 85 4.55 -13.22 -12.36
CA ALA A 85 4.04 -11.87 -12.09
C ALA A 85 3.35 -11.28 -13.32
N GLU A 86 3.95 -11.42 -14.52
CA GLU A 86 3.35 -10.99 -15.79
C GLU A 86 2.06 -11.74 -16.11
N SER A 87 2.04 -13.07 -15.93
CA SER A 87 0.83 -13.87 -16.18
C SER A 87 -0.33 -13.47 -15.26
N ILE A 88 -0.02 -13.14 -13.99
CA ILE A 88 -1.01 -12.68 -13.02
C ILE A 88 -1.52 -11.28 -13.40
N LYS A 89 -0.63 -10.36 -13.76
CA LYS A 89 -1.00 -9.02 -14.25
C LYS A 89 -1.91 -9.12 -15.49
N ALA A 90 -1.54 -9.94 -16.47
CA ALA A 90 -2.35 -10.16 -17.67
C ALA A 90 -3.74 -10.75 -17.35
N SER A 91 -3.79 -11.75 -16.48
CA SER A 91 -5.05 -12.37 -16.04
C SER A 91 -5.96 -11.38 -15.30
N LEU A 92 -5.37 -10.50 -14.49
CA LEU A 92 -6.09 -9.45 -13.77
C LEU A 92 -6.59 -8.35 -14.73
N CYS A 93 -5.76 -7.92 -15.69
CA CYS A 93 -6.19 -6.97 -16.73
C CYS A 93 -7.37 -7.53 -17.53
N GLU A 94 -7.30 -8.78 -17.98
CA GLU A 94 -8.36 -9.42 -18.76
C GLU A 94 -9.65 -9.57 -17.94
N ARG A 95 -9.54 -10.00 -16.69
CA ARG A 95 -10.70 -10.29 -15.83
C ARG A 95 -11.43 -9.04 -15.35
N TYR A 96 -10.72 -7.97 -15.05
CA TYR A 96 -11.29 -6.72 -14.54
C TYR A 96 -11.43 -5.64 -15.62
N GLY A 97 -10.93 -5.86 -16.84
CA GLY A 97 -11.00 -4.89 -17.94
C GLY A 97 -10.15 -3.63 -17.70
N VAL A 98 -9.08 -3.75 -16.92
CA VAL A 98 -8.22 -2.63 -16.51
C VAL A 98 -7.00 -2.51 -17.43
N SER A 99 -6.51 -1.28 -17.63
CA SER A 99 -5.40 -0.98 -18.53
C SER A 99 -4.03 -1.34 -17.96
N GLY A 100 -3.95 -1.50 -16.64
CA GLY A 100 -2.72 -1.89 -15.95
C GLY A 100 -2.99 -2.35 -14.52
N VAL A 101 -2.05 -3.08 -13.94
CA VAL A 101 -2.13 -3.55 -12.56
C VAL A 101 -0.85 -3.15 -11.84
N GLU A 102 -1.00 -2.39 -10.77
CA GLU A 102 0.06 -2.15 -9.79
C GLU A 102 0.12 -3.37 -8.87
N LEU A 103 1.13 -4.22 -9.09
CA LEU A 103 1.32 -5.44 -8.32
C LEU A 103 2.35 -5.19 -7.22
N GLU A 104 1.90 -5.25 -5.96
CA GLU A 104 2.76 -5.20 -4.78
C GLU A 104 3.12 -6.64 -4.39
N GLU A 105 4.40 -7.01 -4.56
CA GLU A 105 4.91 -8.35 -4.32
C GLU A 105 5.56 -8.45 -2.94
N GLU A 106 5.01 -9.30 -2.08
CA GLU A 106 5.50 -9.55 -0.72
C GLU A 106 5.84 -11.03 -0.56
N THR A 107 6.98 -11.32 0.07
CA THR A 107 7.38 -12.70 0.36
C THR A 107 7.25 -12.96 1.85
N ASP A 108 6.34 -13.86 2.23
CA ASP A 108 6.15 -14.29 3.62
C ASP A 108 6.53 -15.77 3.77
N PRO A 109 7.69 -16.10 4.36
CA PRO A 109 8.12 -17.48 4.59
C PRO A 109 7.23 -18.24 5.59
N ALA A 110 6.34 -17.57 6.34
CA ALA A 110 5.35 -18.23 7.18
C ALA A 110 4.22 -18.89 6.37
N LEU A 111 4.08 -18.53 5.08
CA LEU A 111 3.31 -19.32 4.13
C LEU A 111 4.12 -20.58 3.82
N LEU A 112 3.76 -21.71 4.43
CA LEU A 112 4.39 -23.03 4.18
C LEU A 112 4.36 -23.47 2.69
N GLY A 113 3.56 -22.79 1.86
CA GLY A 113 3.51 -22.91 0.41
C GLY A 113 2.29 -22.18 -0.18
N GLY A 114 2.36 -21.80 -1.46
CA GLY A 114 1.29 -21.11 -2.19
C GLY A 114 1.40 -19.59 -2.17
N PHE A 115 0.34 -18.91 -2.65
CA PHE A 115 0.23 -17.46 -2.69
C PHE A 115 -1.17 -16.98 -2.25
N VAL A 116 -1.22 -15.75 -1.75
CA VAL A 116 -2.44 -15.02 -1.40
C VAL A 116 -2.47 -13.76 -2.26
N LEU A 117 -3.44 -13.65 -3.15
CA LEU A 117 -3.62 -12.48 -4.00
C LEU A 117 -4.83 -11.67 -3.51
N THR A 118 -4.63 -10.40 -3.20
CA THR A 118 -5.67 -9.47 -2.74
C THR A 118 -5.85 -8.37 -3.78
N VAL A 119 -7.06 -8.21 -4.28
CA VAL A 119 -7.42 -7.23 -5.31
C VAL A 119 -8.67 -6.48 -4.84
N GLY A 120 -8.52 -5.23 -4.43
CA GLY A 120 -9.59 -4.51 -3.73
C GLY A 120 -10.12 -5.36 -2.56
N ASP A 121 -11.41 -5.70 -2.58
CA ASP A 121 -12.06 -6.56 -1.59
C ASP A 121 -11.92 -8.07 -1.83
N LEU A 122 -11.37 -8.49 -2.98
CA LEU A 122 -11.29 -9.90 -3.36
C LEU A 122 -9.96 -10.51 -2.95
N ARG A 123 -10.01 -11.42 -1.99
CA ARG A 123 -8.86 -12.21 -1.53
C ARG A 123 -8.90 -13.64 -2.07
N TYR A 124 -7.92 -13.98 -2.90
CA TYR A 124 -7.67 -15.32 -3.40
C TYR A 124 -6.57 -15.99 -2.58
N ASP A 125 -6.96 -16.87 -1.67
CA ASP A 125 -6.03 -17.65 -0.86
C ASP A 125 -5.80 -19.03 -1.48
N GLN A 126 -4.65 -19.22 -2.12
CA GLN A 126 -4.17 -20.53 -2.61
C GLN A 126 -3.04 -21.06 -1.72
N SER A 127 -2.97 -20.62 -0.46
CA SER A 127 -1.95 -21.07 0.47
C SER A 127 -2.21 -22.51 0.94
N VAL A 128 -1.13 -23.27 1.16
CA VAL A 128 -1.18 -24.63 1.70
C VAL A 128 -1.79 -24.62 3.12
N ARG A 129 -1.61 -23.52 3.88
CA ARG A 129 -2.31 -23.29 5.17
C ARG A 129 -3.83 -23.26 5.00
N GLY A 130 -4.34 -22.56 3.99
CA GLY A 130 -5.78 -22.53 3.67
C GLY A 130 -6.34 -23.92 3.36
N ARG A 131 -5.58 -24.73 2.62
CA ARG A 131 -5.97 -26.13 2.31
C ARG A 131 -5.97 -27.03 3.54
N MET A 132 -4.97 -26.94 4.41
CA MET A 132 -4.96 -27.70 5.67
C MET A 132 -6.11 -27.29 6.59
N LYS A 133 -6.37 -25.98 6.77
CA LYS A 133 -7.46 -25.50 7.63
C LYS A 133 -8.83 -25.97 7.13
N THR A 134 -9.03 -25.97 5.81
CA THR A 134 -10.27 -26.49 5.18
C THR A 134 -10.41 -28.00 5.33
N LEU A 135 -9.30 -28.76 5.30
CA LEU A 135 -9.32 -30.20 5.53
C LEU A 135 -9.63 -30.55 6.99
N THR A 136 -9.06 -29.83 7.96
CA THR A 136 -9.36 -30.05 9.38
C THR A 136 -10.80 -29.68 9.71
N ASP A 137 -11.35 -28.60 9.14
CA ASP A 137 -12.75 -28.20 9.36
C ASP A 137 -13.75 -29.25 8.82
N LYS A 138 -13.42 -29.90 7.69
CA LYS A 138 -14.21 -31.01 7.14
C LYS A 138 -14.13 -32.30 7.94
N LEU A 139 -13.04 -32.51 8.69
CA LEU A 139 -12.88 -33.70 9.55
C LEU A 139 -13.50 -33.51 10.95
N VAL A 140 -13.64 -32.28 11.44
CA VAL A 140 -14.28 -31.98 12.74
C VAL A 140 -15.81 -31.94 12.65
N ARG A 141 -16.37 -31.72 11.44
CA ARG A 141 -17.81 -31.72 11.18
C ARG A 141 -18.34 -33.03 10.55
N GLY A 142 -17.53 -34.08 10.51
CA GLY A 142 -17.87 -35.41 9.99
C GLY A 142 -18.10 -36.43 11.08
#